data_AF-A0A7W0NIW2-F1
#
_entry.id   AF-A0A7W0NIW2-F1
#
_cell.length_a   1.000
_cell.length_b   1.000
_cell.length_c   1.000
_cell.angle_alpha   90.00
_cell.angle_beta   90.00
_cell.angle_gamma   90.00
#
_symmetry.space_group_name_H-M   'P 1'
#
loop_
_entity.id
_entity.type
_entity.pdbx_description
1 polymer ?
#
loop_
_entity_poly.entity_id
_entity_poly.type
_entity_poly.pdbx_seq_one_letter_code
_entity_poly.pdbx_strand_id
1 'polypeptide(L)'
;MLFAQAAAASTDATIGTAKVPRLVFPVLGAATFTSDFGDARGQGGHEGNDIMAPRKALVLAAEAGTVKFWTTSARAGCMLYLYGKSGTTYLYIHLNNDLT
;
A
#
# COMPACT_ATOMS: atom_id res chain seq x y z
N MET A 1 47.46 30.34 6.24
CA MET A 1 46.93 29.32 5.30
C MET A 1 45.42 29.32 5.43
N LEU A 2 44.73 29.58 4.32
CA LEU A 2 43.29 29.77 4.20
C LEU A 2 42.70 28.46 3.65
N PHE A 3 41.73 27.84 4.32
CA PHE A 3 41.00 26.71 3.76
C PHE A 3 39.70 27.22 3.12
N ALA A 4 39.58 27.04 1.81
CA ALA A 4 38.35 27.30 1.07
C ALA A 4 37.38 26.12 1.23
N GLN A 5 36.14 26.38 1.63
CA GLN A 5 35.07 25.39 1.57
C GLN A 5 34.47 25.39 0.15
N ALA A 6 34.50 24.23 -0.50
CA ALA A 6 33.74 24.01 -1.73
C ALA A 6 32.29 23.67 -1.35
N ALA A 7 31.34 24.48 -1.81
CA ALA A 7 29.92 24.19 -1.69
C ALA A 7 29.55 23.04 -2.65
N ALA A 8 29.13 21.90 -2.12
CA ALA A 8 28.51 20.85 -2.91
C ALA A 8 27.12 21.34 -3.34
N ALA A 9 26.92 21.54 -4.64
CA ALA A 9 25.60 21.83 -5.19
C ALA A 9 24.69 20.62 -4.97
N SER A 10 23.70 20.76 -4.10
CA SER A 10 22.62 19.80 -3.96
C SER A 10 21.75 19.91 -5.21
N THR A 11 21.84 18.94 -6.12
CA THR A 11 20.82 18.78 -7.15
C THR A 11 19.54 18.35 -6.44
N ASP A 12 18.66 19.30 -6.20
CA ASP A 12 17.31 19.07 -5.72
C ASP A 12 16.59 18.27 -6.81
N ALA A 13 16.51 16.95 -6.62
CA ALA A 13 15.74 16.10 -7.48
C ALA A 13 14.29 16.54 -7.32
N THR A 14 13.80 17.28 -8.31
CA THR A 14 12.38 17.60 -8.44
C THR A 14 11.66 16.28 -8.66
N ILE A 15 11.29 15.62 -7.56
CA ILE A 15 10.27 14.58 -7.58
C ILE A 15 9.02 15.32 -8.03
N GLY A 16 8.72 15.25 -9.32
CA GLY A 16 7.45 15.73 -9.83
C GLY A 16 6.38 15.12 -8.96
N THR A 17 5.60 15.95 -8.28
CA THR A 17 4.46 15.51 -7.48
C THR A 17 3.43 15.00 -8.47
N ALA A 18 3.61 13.77 -8.97
CA ALA A 18 2.60 13.08 -9.72
C ALA A 18 1.36 13.12 -8.83
N LYS A 19 0.34 13.82 -9.31
CA LYS A 19 -0.89 14.03 -8.55
C LYS A 19 -1.43 12.65 -8.20
N VAL A 20 -1.37 12.27 -6.93
CA VAL A 20 -1.93 11.01 -6.46
C VAL A 20 -3.39 10.98 -6.90
N PRO A 21 -3.84 9.96 -7.65
CA PRO A 21 -5.22 9.86 -8.04
C PRO A 21 -6.11 9.82 -6.80
N ARG A 22 -7.35 10.31 -6.91
CA ARG A 22 -8.28 10.22 -5.79
C ARG A 22 -8.63 8.75 -5.60
N LEU A 23 -8.23 8.20 -4.47
CA LEU A 23 -8.54 6.82 -4.09
C LEU A 23 -9.73 6.77 -3.14
N VAL A 24 -10.51 5.70 -3.26
CA VAL A 24 -11.51 5.30 -2.27
C VAL A 24 -10.78 4.64 -1.11
N PHE A 25 -11.13 5.03 0.12
CA PHE A 25 -10.61 4.34 1.30
C PHE A 25 -11.13 2.89 1.30
N PRO A 26 -10.25 1.87 1.42
CA PRO A 26 -10.58 0.51 0.99
C PRO A 26 -11.43 -0.28 1.99
N VAL A 27 -11.86 0.31 3.11
CA VAL A 27 -12.72 -0.33 4.11
C VAL A 27 -13.94 0.57 4.36
N LEU A 28 -15.14 -0.01 4.28
CA LEU A 28 -16.37 0.68 4.65
C LEU A 28 -16.65 0.53 6.15
N GLY A 29 -16.77 1.66 6.85
CA GLY A 29 -17.09 1.71 8.27
C GLY A 29 -15.89 2.02 9.17
N ALA A 30 -15.96 1.59 10.43
CA ALA A 30 -14.91 1.87 11.40
C ALA A 30 -13.60 1.16 11.02
N ALA A 31 -12.53 1.94 10.91
CA ALA A 31 -11.19 1.45 10.63
C ALA A 31 -10.14 2.35 11.29
N THR A 32 -9.02 1.75 11.69
CA THR A 32 -7.85 2.47 12.20
C THR A 32 -6.61 1.99 11.48
N PHE A 33 -5.70 2.90 11.16
CA PHE A 33 -4.42 2.59 10.55
C PHE A 33 -3.39 3.64 10.98
N THR A 34 -2.12 3.27 10.89
CA THR A 34 -0.98 4.19 10.91
C THR A 34 -0.19 3.98 9.63
N SER A 35 0.74 4.89 9.34
CA SER A 35 1.73 4.60 8.30
C SER A 35 2.76 3.64 8.88
N ASP A 36 2.59 2.34 8.62
CA ASP A 36 3.55 1.29 8.97
C ASP A 36 4.29 0.74 7.73
N PHE A 37 4.16 1.44 6.59
CA PHE A 37 4.96 1.22 5.40
C PHE A 37 6.46 1.36 5.71
N GLY A 38 7.26 0.38 5.30
CA GLY A 38 8.70 0.33 5.52
C GLY A 38 9.13 -0.28 6.85
N ASP A 39 8.20 -0.55 7.77
CA ASP A 39 8.51 -1.19 9.05
C ASP A 39 9.16 -2.56 8.84
N ALA A 40 10.12 -2.92 9.71
CA ALA A 40 10.86 -4.16 9.59
C ALA A 40 9.95 -5.39 9.83
N ARG A 41 9.97 -6.34 8.88
CA ARG A 41 9.33 -7.67 8.98
C ARG A 41 10.37 -8.76 8.70
N GLY A 42 10.06 -10.01 9.05
CA GLY A 42 10.98 -11.15 8.86
C GLY A 42 11.43 -11.40 7.41
N GLN A 43 10.71 -10.84 6.43
CA GLN A 43 10.99 -10.93 5.00
C GLN A 43 11.56 -9.65 4.37
N GLY A 44 11.84 -8.61 5.15
CA GLY A 44 12.18 -7.27 4.65
C GLY A 44 11.21 -6.21 5.16
N GLY A 45 11.22 -5.02 4.54
CA GLY A 45 10.30 -3.94 4.89
C GLY A 45 8.84 -4.26 4.56
N HIS A 46 7.91 -3.64 5.28
CA HIS A 46 6.49 -3.75 5.00
C HIS A 46 6.09 -2.95 3.75
N GLU A 47 5.66 -3.62 2.70
CA GLU A 47 5.28 -3.01 1.41
C GLU A 47 3.76 -2.70 1.33
N GLY A 48 3.19 -2.24 2.43
CA GLY A 48 1.76 -1.96 2.56
C GLY A 48 1.46 -1.11 3.79
N ASN A 49 0.17 -0.85 4.02
CA ASN A 49 -0.29 -0.37 5.32
C ASN A 49 -1.38 -1.30 5.86
N ASP A 50 -1.27 -1.65 7.14
CA ASP A 50 -2.26 -2.50 7.82
C ASP A 50 -3.46 -1.66 8.28
N ILE A 51 -4.67 -2.06 7.85
CA ILE A 51 -5.93 -1.40 8.22
C ILE A 51 -6.72 -2.31 9.14
N MET A 52 -6.82 -1.92 10.42
CA MET A 52 -7.57 -2.67 11.43
C MET A 52 -9.05 -2.33 11.33
N ALA A 53 -9.89 -3.36 11.16
CA ALA A 53 -11.33 -3.25 11.03
C ALA A 53 -12.04 -4.46 11.66
N PRO A 54 -13.34 -4.38 11.99
CA PRO A 54 -14.11 -5.55 12.41
C PRO A 54 -14.02 -6.69 11.39
N ARG A 55 -14.02 -7.93 11.87
CA ARG A 55 -14.05 -9.12 11.00
C ARG A 55 -15.23 -9.03 10.04
N LYS A 56 -15.01 -9.38 8.76
CA LYS A 56 -15.99 -9.26 7.66
C LYS A 56 -16.45 -7.83 7.33
N ALA A 57 -15.67 -6.81 7.73
CA ALA A 57 -15.87 -5.47 7.20
C ALA A 57 -15.84 -5.49 5.66
N LEU A 58 -16.69 -4.67 5.04
CA LEU A 58 -16.77 -4.59 3.59
C LEU A 58 -15.55 -3.87 3.04
N VAL A 59 -14.91 -4.49 2.06
CA VAL A 59 -13.75 -3.95 1.36
C VAL A 59 -14.20 -3.31 0.05
N LEU A 60 -13.70 -2.10 -0.21
CA LEU A 60 -14.02 -1.30 -1.39
C LEU A 60 -12.82 -1.24 -2.33
N ALA A 61 -13.10 -1.28 -3.64
CA ALA A 61 -12.09 -1.05 -4.66
C ALA A 61 -11.56 0.41 -4.55
N ALA A 62 -10.24 0.58 -4.49
CA ALA A 62 -9.57 1.87 -4.34
C ALA A 62 -9.83 2.76 -5.56
N GLU A 63 -10.04 2.14 -6.71
CA GLU A 63 -10.55 2.75 -7.93
C GLU A 63 -11.24 1.69 -8.81
N ALA A 64 -11.81 2.12 -9.94
CA ALA A 64 -12.30 1.20 -10.96
C ALA A 64 -11.15 0.38 -11.55
N GLY A 65 -11.38 -0.91 -11.82
CA GLY A 65 -10.37 -1.80 -12.37
C GLY A 65 -10.87 -3.22 -12.55
N THR A 66 -9.95 -4.14 -12.82
CA THR A 66 -10.23 -5.56 -13.01
C THR A 66 -9.67 -6.37 -11.85
N VAL A 67 -10.45 -7.32 -11.34
CA VAL A 67 -10.07 -8.17 -10.20
C VAL A 67 -9.49 -9.49 -10.69
N LYS A 68 -8.40 -9.93 -10.04
CA LYS A 68 -7.91 -11.31 -10.10
C LYS A 68 -7.81 -11.86 -8.68
N PHE A 69 -8.57 -12.92 -8.41
CA PHE A 69 -8.52 -13.61 -7.11
C PHE A 69 -7.24 -14.43 -6.95
N TRP A 70 -6.76 -14.50 -5.71
CA TRP A 70 -5.69 -15.40 -5.29
C TRP A 70 -6.00 -15.91 -3.89
N THR A 71 -6.49 -17.13 -3.78
CA THR A 71 -7.09 -17.65 -2.53
C THR A 71 -6.19 -18.62 -1.77
N THR A 72 -4.98 -18.89 -2.26
CA THR A 72 -4.13 -20.00 -1.79
C THR A 72 -2.77 -19.54 -1.27
N SER A 73 -2.61 -18.25 -0.95
CA SER A 73 -1.33 -17.76 -0.44
C SER A 73 -1.09 -18.26 0.99
N ALA A 74 0.02 -18.98 1.20
CA ALA A 74 0.40 -19.47 2.52
C ALA A 74 0.65 -18.34 3.54
N ARG A 75 0.96 -17.13 3.06
CA ARG A 75 1.29 -15.96 3.90
C ARG A 75 0.18 -14.93 3.94
N ALA A 76 -0.50 -14.71 2.82
CA ALA A 76 -1.55 -13.69 2.68
C ALA A 76 -2.96 -14.25 2.91
N GLY A 77 -3.13 -15.58 2.91
CA GLY A 77 -4.44 -16.22 2.93
C GLY A 77 -5.23 -15.93 1.65
N CYS A 78 -6.53 -15.73 1.81
CA CYS A 78 -7.39 -15.21 0.76
C CYS A 78 -7.05 -13.75 0.43
N MET A 79 -6.76 -13.47 -0.83
CA MET A 79 -6.40 -12.15 -1.32
C MET A 79 -6.91 -11.92 -2.75
N LEU A 80 -6.80 -10.68 -3.23
CA LEU A 80 -7.00 -10.36 -4.64
C LEU A 80 -6.05 -9.26 -5.09
N TYR A 81 -5.81 -9.25 -6.40
CA TYR A 81 -5.22 -8.14 -7.12
C TYR A 81 -6.34 -7.32 -7.75
N LEU A 82 -6.24 -6.00 -7.62
CA LEU A 82 -7.02 -5.04 -8.41
C LEU A 82 -6.07 -4.36 -9.38
N TYR A 83 -6.22 -4.68 -10.67
CA TYR A 83 -5.56 -3.97 -11.75
C TYR A 83 -6.36 -2.70 -12.03
N GLY A 84 -5.92 -1.60 -11.41
CA GLY A 84 -6.60 -0.32 -11.44
C GLY A 84 -6.57 0.33 -12.83
N LYS A 85 -7.60 1.12 -13.14
CA LYS A 85 -7.70 1.87 -14.40
C LYS A 85 -6.53 2.84 -14.59
N SER A 86 -5.92 3.31 -13.50
CA SER A 86 -4.72 4.15 -13.55
C SER A 86 -3.45 3.41 -14.01
N GLY A 87 -3.47 2.07 -14.05
CA GLY A 87 -2.28 1.23 -14.23
C GLY A 87 -1.62 0.83 -12.90
N THR A 88 -2.04 1.39 -11.76
CA THR A 88 -1.61 0.94 -10.44
C THR A 88 -2.22 -0.42 -10.10
N THR A 89 -1.42 -1.33 -9.55
CA THR A 89 -1.91 -2.59 -9.00
C THR A 89 -2.08 -2.46 -7.49
N TYR A 90 -3.27 -2.74 -6.99
CA TYR A 90 -3.57 -2.76 -5.55
C TYR A 90 -3.70 -4.20 -5.07
N LEU A 91 -3.12 -4.49 -3.91
CA LEU A 91 -3.21 -5.80 -3.27
C LEU A 91 -4.13 -5.70 -2.07
N TYR A 92 -5.14 -6.57 -2.04
CA TYR A 92 -6.04 -6.71 -0.90
C TYR A 92 -5.78 -8.05 -0.26
N ILE A 93 -5.17 -8.03 0.92
CA ILE A 93 -4.59 -9.19 1.60
C ILE A 93 -5.40 -9.52 2.86
N HIS A 94 -5.41 -10.78 3.28
CA HIS A 94 -6.14 -11.30 4.45
C HIS A 94 -7.67 -11.17 4.37
N LEU A 95 -8.22 -11.16 3.16
CA LEU A 95 -9.66 -11.07 2.91
C LEU A 95 -10.37 -12.34 3.35
N ASN A 96 -11.22 -12.24 4.38
CA ASN A 96 -12.10 -13.33 4.79
C ASN A 96 -11.33 -14.68 4.90
N ASN A 97 -10.17 -14.66 5.56
CA ASN A 97 -9.28 -15.81 5.74
C ASN A 97 -9.83 -16.86 6.75
N ASP A 98 -11.15 -17.00 6.77
CA ASP A 98 -11.94 -17.93 7.55
C ASP A 98 -11.90 -19.29 6.84
N LEU A 99 -10.74 -19.96 6.87
CA LEU A 99 -10.60 -21.35 6.41
C LEU A 99 -10.99 -22.37 7.51
N THR A 100 -11.50 -21.88 8.65
CA THR A 100 -11.97 -22.64 9.81
C THR A 100 -13.20 -21.98 10.43
#